data_AF-F7T8K3-F1
#
_entry.id   AF-F7T8K3-F1
#
_cell.length_a   1.000
_cell.length_b   1.000
_cell.length_c   1.000
_cell.angle_alpha   90.00
_cell.angle_beta   90.00
_cell.angle_gamma   90.00
#
_symmetry.space_group_name_H-M   'P 1'
#
loop_
_entity.id
_entity.type
_entity.pdbx_description
1 polymer ?
#
loop_
_entity_poly.entity_id
_entity_poly.type
_entity_poly.pdbx_seq_one_letter_code
_entity_poly.pdbx_strand_id
1 'polypeptide(L)'
;MSAKRRLSLLGLDGPAILKEAVKILDKRVEAPSRRAFLRSSLTLGGLAMLSGCTLSDDENVEKALTAVSRFNDRVQGWIFDPNKLAPTYPESMITRPFPFNAYYGIDEVRQVEEESFRLEVTGMVADKRRWRLDELRAMAQIDQVTRHICVEGWSAIGKWGGVPFSTFLKRVGADLTAKYVGFKCADDYYTSIDMPTALHPQTILALTYDGRTLPPEYGFPMKLRMPTKLGYKNPKHIQAIFVTNTYPGGYWEDQGYNWFGGS
;
A
#
# COMPACT_ATOMS: atom_id res chain seq x y z
N MET A 1 -38.29 29.60 48.25
CA MET A 1 -37.39 28.60 48.87
C MET A 1 -36.84 27.69 47.77
N SER A 2 -35.52 27.46 47.80
CA SER A 2 -34.72 26.40 47.10
C SER A 2 -34.68 26.42 45.56
N ALA A 3 -33.65 26.98 44.89
CA ALA A 3 -32.24 26.59 44.75
C ALA A 3 -31.96 25.59 43.60
N LYS A 4 -31.53 26.14 42.45
CA LYS A 4 -30.84 25.44 41.36
C LYS A 4 -29.45 25.01 41.85
N ARG A 5 -29.15 23.70 41.84
CA ARG A 5 -27.76 23.19 41.97
C ARG A 5 -27.14 23.06 40.58
N ARG A 6 -26.16 23.92 40.26
CA ARG A 6 -25.12 23.64 39.26
C ARG A 6 -23.93 23.02 40.02
N LEU A 7 -23.51 21.81 39.64
CA LEU A 7 -22.24 21.25 40.08
C LEU A 7 -21.10 22.01 39.35
N SER A 8 -20.27 22.71 40.10
CA SER A 8 -18.97 23.19 39.66
C SER A 8 -17.95 22.05 39.76
N LEU A 9 -17.50 21.52 38.62
CA LEU A 9 -16.41 20.55 38.56
C LEU A 9 -15.15 21.25 38.03
N LEU A 10 -14.16 21.34 38.93
CA LEU A 10 -12.72 21.48 38.72
C LEU A 10 -12.25 22.67 37.84
N GLY A 11 -12.00 23.80 38.52
CA GLY A 11 -11.22 24.91 37.97
C GLY A 11 -9.74 24.58 37.87
N LEU A 12 -9.33 24.03 36.73
CA LEU A 12 -7.92 23.85 36.37
C LEU A 12 -7.49 25.01 35.46
N ASP A 13 -6.56 25.82 35.96
CA ASP A 13 -5.97 26.97 35.26
C ASP A 13 -4.94 26.47 34.23
N GLY A 14 -5.40 26.27 33.00
CA GLY A 14 -4.59 25.75 31.87
C GLY A 14 -3.26 26.49 31.65
N PRO A 15 -3.22 27.84 31.69
CA PRO A 15 -1.98 28.61 31.68
C PRO A 15 -0.96 28.22 32.77
N ALA A 16 -1.41 27.93 33.99
CA ALA A 16 -0.54 27.53 35.09
C ALA A 16 0.05 26.13 34.86
N ILE A 17 -0.77 25.20 34.39
CA ILE A 17 -0.37 23.82 34.08
C ILE A 17 0.64 23.80 32.93
N LEU A 18 0.44 24.62 31.90
CA LEU A 18 1.36 24.72 30.77
C LEU A 18 2.73 25.26 31.21
N LYS A 19 2.73 26.27 32.08
CA LYS A 19 3.97 26.87 32.61
C LYS A 19 4.76 25.88 33.47
N GLU A 20 4.08 25.05 34.23
CA GLU A 20 4.69 24.02 35.07
C GLU A 20 5.20 22.83 34.25
N ALA A 21 4.45 22.40 33.23
CA ALA A 21 4.89 21.37 32.28
C ALA A 21 6.15 21.80 31.49
N VAL A 22 6.20 23.04 31.01
CA VAL A 22 7.39 23.59 30.33
C VAL A 22 8.60 23.58 31.27
N LYS A 23 8.42 23.97 32.54
CA LYS A 23 9.50 24.02 33.53
C LYS A 23 10.04 22.63 33.92
N ILE A 24 9.19 21.61 33.91
CA ILE A 24 9.57 20.21 34.16
C ILE A 24 10.33 19.64 32.95
N LEU A 25 9.93 20.02 31.74
CA LEU A 25 10.58 19.58 30.50
C LEU A 25 11.94 20.25 30.28
N ASP A 26 12.08 21.54 30.62
CA ASP A 26 13.33 22.30 30.50
C ASP A 26 14.46 21.71 31.35
N LYS A 27 14.14 21.22 32.56
CA LYS A 27 15.11 20.58 33.47
C LYS A 27 15.66 19.24 32.99
N ARG A 28 15.08 18.64 31.95
CA ARG A 28 15.52 17.34 31.40
C ARG A 28 16.32 17.46 30.10
N VAL A 29 16.60 18.68 29.63
CA VAL A 29 17.23 18.92 28.33
C VAL A 29 18.57 19.62 28.52
N GLU A 30 19.58 18.85 28.90
CA GLU A 30 20.96 19.18 28.50
C GLU A 30 21.33 18.28 27.31
N ALA A 31 21.64 18.96 26.19
CA ALA A 31 22.14 18.50 24.89
C ALA A 31 21.10 18.08 23.80
N PRO A 32 21.30 18.52 22.53
CA PRO A 32 20.29 18.48 21.49
C PRO A 32 20.38 17.19 20.65
N SER A 33 19.38 16.33 20.75
CA SER A 33 19.19 15.25 19.78
C SER A 33 18.07 15.62 18.80
N ARG A 34 18.31 15.50 17.49
CA ARG A 34 17.30 15.69 16.42
C ARG A 34 16.00 14.91 16.68
N ARG A 35 16.06 13.81 17.45
CA ARG A 35 14.91 13.05 17.92
C ARG A 35 13.99 13.83 18.87
N ALA A 36 14.56 14.64 19.77
CA ALA A 36 13.77 15.48 20.66
C ALA A 36 13.07 16.60 19.88
N PHE A 37 13.76 17.25 18.93
CA PHE A 37 13.14 18.22 18.04
C PHE A 37 12.01 17.61 17.22
N LEU A 38 12.23 16.47 16.55
CA LEU A 38 11.17 15.78 15.78
C LEU A 38 9.99 15.35 16.66
N ARG A 39 10.24 14.89 17.89
CA ARG A 39 9.17 14.59 18.86
C ARG A 39 8.40 15.84 19.27
N SER A 40 9.08 16.95 19.53
CA SER A 40 8.45 18.22 19.92
C SER A 40 7.71 18.90 18.76
N SER A 41 8.17 18.73 17.51
CA SER A 41 7.46 19.21 16.32
C SER A 41 6.20 18.38 16.04
N LEU A 42 6.26 17.06 16.25
CA LEU A 42 5.11 16.17 16.12
C LEU A 42 4.06 16.41 17.20
N THR A 43 4.46 16.77 18.43
CA THR A 43 3.50 17.11 19.48
C THR A 43 2.83 18.45 19.22
N LEU A 44 3.54 19.49 18.77
CA LEU A 44 2.89 20.78 18.47
C LEU A 44 1.96 20.70 17.25
N GLY A 45 2.38 20.04 16.17
CA GLY A 45 1.56 19.87 14.97
C GLY A 45 0.39 18.90 15.18
N GLY A 46 0.60 17.82 15.93
CA GLY A 46 -0.45 16.87 16.29
C GLY A 46 -1.47 17.44 17.28
N LEU A 47 -1.03 18.23 18.26
CA LEU A 47 -1.93 18.89 19.20
C LEU A 47 -2.71 20.05 18.54
N ALA A 48 -2.15 20.73 17.55
CA ALA A 48 -2.85 21.75 16.76
C ALA A 48 -3.96 21.14 15.87
N MET A 49 -3.84 19.87 15.46
CA MET A 49 -4.89 19.13 14.76
C MET A 49 -6.00 18.64 15.71
N LEU A 50 -5.68 18.45 17.00
CA LEU A 50 -6.60 17.95 18.02
C LEU A 50 -7.29 19.04 18.83
N SER A 51 -6.85 20.30 18.74
CA SER A 51 -7.37 21.41 19.54
C SER A 51 -8.79 21.87 19.14
N GLY A 52 -9.40 21.25 18.12
CA GLY A 52 -10.76 21.56 17.66
C GLY A 52 -11.76 20.39 17.62
N CYS A 53 -11.36 19.16 17.97
CA CYS A 53 -12.24 18.00 17.85
C CYS A 53 -12.84 17.60 19.20
N THR A 54 -14.10 17.92 19.43
CA THR A 54 -14.91 17.16 20.39
C THR A 54 -15.07 15.74 19.83
N LEU A 55 -14.56 14.73 20.53
CA LEU A 55 -14.59 13.29 20.18
C LEU A 55 -16.01 12.68 20.20
N SER A 56 -17.03 13.45 19.84
CA SER A 56 -18.45 13.08 19.96
C SER A 56 -19.18 12.98 18.63
N ASP A 57 -18.50 13.19 17.50
CA ASP A 57 -19.14 13.24 16.18
C ASP A 57 -18.30 12.47 15.15
N ASP A 58 -18.77 11.27 14.80
CA ASP A 58 -18.04 10.28 14.01
C ASP A 58 -17.60 10.84 12.65
N GLU A 59 -18.39 11.71 12.02
CA GLU A 59 -18.05 12.31 10.72
C GLU A 59 -16.81 13.22 10.75
N ASN A 60 -16.63 13.98 11.83
CA ASN A 60 -15.50 14.91 11.93
C ASN A 60 -14.19 14.15 12.19
N VAL A 61 -14.28 13.05 12.95
CA VAL A 61 -13.16 12.13 13.18
C VAL A 61 -12.77 11.45 11.86
N GLU A 62 -13.73 10.91 11.11
CA GLU A 62 -13.45 10.27 9.81
C GLU A 62 -12.84 11.23 8.79
N LYS A 63 -13.32 12.48 8.71
CA LYS A 63 -12.73 13.53 7.87
C LYS A 63 -11.28 13.83 8.26
N ALA A 64 -10.99 13.91 9.56
CA ALA A 64 -9.65 14.16 10.06
C ALA A 64 -8.71 12.98 9.76
N LEU A 65 -9.15 11.74 10.02
CA LEU A 65 -8.37 10.53 9.72
C LEU A 65 -8.10 10.39 8.22
N THR A 66 -9.09 10.67 7.38
CA THR A 66 -8.93 10.71 5.91
C THR A 66 -7.89 11.75 5.48
N ALA A 67 -7.90 12.94 6.09
CA ALA A 67 -6.93 13.99 5.79
C ALA A 67 -5.50 13.57 6.18
N VAL A 68 -5.33 12.94 7.35
CA VAL A 68 -4.05 12.40 7.80
C VAL A 68 -3.57 11.27 6.88
N SER A 69 -4.46 10.36 6.48
CA SER A 69 -4.13 9.26 5.56
C SER A 69 -3.64 9.80 4.21
N ARG A 70 -4.34 10.77 3.61
CA ARG A 70 -3.91 11.43 2.36
C ARG A 70 -2.58 12.17 2.51
N PHE A 71 -2.35 12.79 3.67
CA PHE A 71 -1.06 13.41 3.96
C PHE A 71 0.06 12.38 4.00
N ASN A 72 -0.16 11.25 4.68
CA ASN A 72 0.80 10.15 4.73
C ASN A 72 1.08 9.58 3.32
N ASP A 73 0.06 9.37 2.49
CA ASP A 73 0.24 8.92 1.11
C ASP A 73 1.10 9.89 0.29
N ARG A 74 0.88 11.20 0.44
CA ARG A 74 1.69 12.23 -0.24
C ARG A 74 3.15 12.20 0.24
N VAL A 75 3.38 12.04 1.54
CA VAL A 75 4.74 11.95 2.10
C VAL A 75 5.44 10.69 1.62
N GLN A 76 4.76 9.53 1.67
CA GLN A 76 5.33 8.27 1.19
C GLN A 76 5.67 8.32 -0.31
N GLY A 77 4.79 8.92 -1.12
CA GLY A 77 5.06 9.17 -2.54
C GLY A 77 6.25 10.10 -2.77
N TRP A 78 6.43 11.13 -1.93
CA TRP A 78 7.55 12.05 -2.06
C TRP A 78 8.91 11.43 -1.67
N ILE A 79 8.93 10.54 -0.67
CA ILE A 79 10.17 9.88 -0.24
C ILE A 79 10.48 8.58 -0.99
N PHE A 80 9.55 8.09 -1.81
CA PHE A 80 9.75 6.91 -2.63
C PHE A 80 10.81 7.16 -3.70
N ASP A 81 11.86 6.35 -3.70
CA ASP A 81 12.90 6.38 -4.73
C ASP A 81 12.64 5.24 -5.73
N PRO A 82 12.20 5.55 -6.97
CA PRO A 82 11.89 4.52 -7.97
C PRO A 82 13.12 3.73 -8.45
N ASN A 83 14.33 4.13 -8.06
CA ASN A 83 15.57 3.44 -8.40
C ASN A 83 16.13 2.62 -7.22
N LYS A 84 15.57 2.75 -6.02
CA LYS A 84 16.03 2.03 -4.84
C LYS A 84 15.42 0.64 -4.77
N LEU A 85 16.25 -0.36 -5.02
CA LEU A 85 15.85 -1.76 -4.96
C LEU A 85 15.55 -2.20 -3.52
N ALA A 86 14.50 -2.99 -3.35
CA ALA A 86 14.26 -3.78 -2.16
C ALA A 86 15.31 -4.89 -2.02
N PRO A 87 15.68 -5.28 -0.78
CA PRO A 87 16.64 -6.34 -0.54
C PRO A 87 16.27 -7.66 -1.22
N THR A 88 17.27 -8.30 -1.82
CA THR A 88 17.19 -9.66 -2.35
C THR A 88 17.84 -10.65 -1.39
N TYR A 89 17.37 -11.89 -1.39
CA TYR A 89 17.81 -12.93 -0.46
C TYR A 89 18.28 -14.18 -1.21
N PRO A 90 19.13 -15.03 -0.62
CA PRO A 90 19.45 -16.33 -1.21
C PRO A 90 18.22 -17.26 -1.15
N GLU A 91 18.13 -18.20 -2.10
CA GLU A 91 17.00 -19.15 -2.18
C GLU A 91 16.85 -20.05 -0.95
N SER A 92 17.92 -20.24 -0.19
CA SER A 92 17.90 -20.96 1.10
C SER A 92 17.01 -20.30 2.16
N MET A 93 16.68 -19.02 1.99
CA MET A 93 15.79 -18.28 2.91
C MET A 93 14.31 -18.28 2.47
N ILE A 94 13.97 -18.93 1.35
CA ILE A 94 12.58 -19.01 0.88
C ILE A 94 11.73 -19.76 1.91
N THR A 95 10.62 -19.15 2.30
CA THR A 95 9.63 -19.74 3.21
C THR A 95 8.79 -20.78 2.45
N ARG A 96 8.74 -22.01 2.97
CA ARG A 96 7.99 -23.13 2.39
C ARG A 96 7.15 -23.84 3.48
N PRO A 97 5.82 -23.90 3.37
CA PRO A 97 4.99 -23.21 2.39
C PRO A 97 5.01 -21.69 2.59
N PHE A 98 4.75 -20.93 1.52
CA PHE A 98 4.59 -19.48 1.64
C PHE A 98 3.23 -19.15 2.26
N PRO A 99 3.12 -18.20 3.21
CA PRO A 99 1.86 -17.90 3.86
C PRO A 99 0.78 -17.45 2.87
N PHE A 100 -0.42 -18.02 3.03
CA PHE A 100 -1.61 -17.58 2.30
C PHE A 100 -2.09 -16.23 2.84
N ASN A 101 -2.63 -15.38 1.94
CA ASN A 101 -3.13 -14.06 2.30
C ASN A 101 -4.25 -13.65 1.34
N ALA A 102 -5.43 -13.37 1.87
CA ALA A 102 -6.59 -12.87 1.14
C ALA A 102 -7.58 -12.30 2.15
N TYR A 103 -8.60 -11.59 1.68
CA TYR A 103 -9.72 -11.18 2.52
C TYR A 103 -10.78 -12.30 2.68
N TYR A 104 -10.50 -13.47 2.10
CA TYR A 104 -11.34 -14.68 2.04
C TYR A 104 -10.52 -15.93 2.46
N GLY A 105 -11.19 -17.06 2.68
CA GLY A 105 -10.56 -18.33 3.11
C GLY A 105 -9.80 -19.05 1.99
N ILE A 106 -8.82 -19.90 2.32
CA ILE A 106 -8.04 -20.64 1.30
C ILE A 106 -8.91 -21.59 0.44
N ASP A 107 -10.03 -22.02 0.99
CA ASP A 107 -11.06 -22.83 0.32
C ASP A 107 -11.88 -22.06 -0.72
N GLU A 108 -11.84 -20.72 -0.68
CA GLU A 108 -12.52 -19.82 -1.63
C GLU A 108 -11.61 -19.34 -2.76
N VAL A 109 -10.39 -19.88 -2.86
CA VAL A 109 -9.41 -19.49 -3.89
C VAL A 109 -9.97 -19.68 -5.29
N ARG A 110 -9.92 -18.59 -6.06
CA ARG A 110 -10.42 -18.56 -7.43
C ARG A 110 -9.58 -19.46 -8.33
N GLN A 111 -10.26 -20.39 -8.99
CA GLN A 111 -9.70 -21.17 -10.09
C GLN A 111 -9.95 -20.42 -11.40
N VAL A 112 -8.88 -20.22 -12.17
CA VAL A 112 -8.94 -19.54 -13.48
C VAL A 112 -8.47 -20.54 -14.53
N GLU A 113 -9.30 -20.79 -15.53
CA GLU A 113 -8.96 -21.70 -16.63
C GLU A 113 -8.01 -21.00 -17.63
N GLU A 114 -6.82 -21.55 -17.80
CA GLU A 114 -5.73 -20.96 -18.59
C GLU A 114 -6.12 -20.74 -20.06
N GLU A 115 -6.74 -21.72 -20.69
CA GLU A 115 -7.07 -21.71 -22.12
C GLU A 115 -8.05 -20.59 -22.46
N SER A 116 -8.96 -20.31 -21.53
CA SER A 116 -9.98 -19.27 -21.65
C SER A 116 -9.50 -17.89 -21.20
N PHE A 117 -8.42 -17.82 -20.43
CA PHE A 117 -7.96 -16.56 -19.85
C PHE A 117 -7.58 -15.53 -20.92
N ARG A 118 -8.07 -14.31 -20.75
CA ARG A 118 -7.79 -13.18 -21.63
C ARG A 118 -7.62 -11.92 -20.79
N LEU A 119 -6.39 -11.43 -20.67
CA LEU A 119 -6.10 -10.19 -19.95
C LEU A 119 -6.67 -9.00 -20.72
N GLU A 120 -7.47 -8.19 -20.03
CA GLU A 120 -7.94 -6.89 -20.50
C GLU A 120 -6.88 -5.82 -20.28
N VAL A 121 -6.62 -5.00 -21.30
CA VAL A 121 -5.72 -3.85 -21.21
C VAL A 121 -6.45 -2.63 -21.78
N THR A 122 -6.70 -1.60 -20.97
CA THR A 122 -7.51 -0.43 -21.37
C THR A 122 -6.97 0.90 -20.85
N GLY A 123 -7.71 1.98 -21.08
CA GLY A 123 -7.30 3.34 -20.71
C GLY A 123 -6.32 3.95 -21.69
N MET A 124 -5.30 4.63 -21.14
CA MET A 124 -4.24 5.36 -21.86
C MET A 124 -3.15 4.41 -22.36
N VAL A 125 -3.54 3.49 -23.24
CA VAL A 125 -2.70 2.45 -23.84
C VAL A 125 -3.01 2.32 -25.33
N ALA A 126 -1.99 2.01 -26.14
CA ALA A 126 -2.15 1.86 -27.60
C ALA A 126 -2.72 0.48 -27.98
N ASP A 127 -2.17 -0.60 -27.41
CA ASP A 127 -2.62 -1.96 -27.66
C ASP A 127 -3.68 -2.41 -26.62
N LYS A 128 -4.94 -2.43 -27.05
CA LYS A 128 -6.11 -2.83 -26.23
C LYS A 128 -6.61 -4.23 -26.55
N ARG A 129 -5.86 -5.02 -27.33
CA ARG A 129 -6.26 -6.39 -27.63
C ARG A 129 -6.30 -7.23 -26.34
N ARG A 130 -7.01 -8.35 -26.40
CA ARG A 130 -7.05 -9.34 -25.32
C ARG A 130 -5.77 -10.17 -25.35
N TRP A 131 -4.98 -10.11 -24.28
CA TRP A 131 -3.70 -10.81 -24.19
C TRP A 131 -3.87 -12.23 -23.64
N ARG A 132 -3.19 -13.21 -24.24
CA ARG A 132 -3.12 -14.59 -23.74
C ARG A 132 -1.90 -14.78 -22.83
N LEU A 133 -1.94 -15.81 -21.98
CA LEU A 133 -0.86 -16.08 -21.03
C LEU A 133 0.45 -16.50 -21.69
N ASP A 134 0.40 -17.25 -22.78
CA ASP A 134 1.59 -17.65 -23.54
C ASP A 134 2.32 -16.44 -24.13
N GLU A 135 1.60 -15.39 -24.52
CA GLU A 135 2.21 -14.14 -24.97
C GLU A 135 2.98 -13.43 -23.86
N LEU A 136 2.46 -13.47 -22.62
CA LEU A 136 3.18 -12.96 -21.45
C LEU A 136 4.39 -13.84 -21.12
N ARG A 137 4.28 -15.17 -21.22
CA ARG A 137 5.39 -16.11 -20.98
C ARG A 137 6.49 -16.00 -22.03
N ALA A 138 6.15 -15.62 -23.26
CA ALA A 138 7.11 -15.39 -24.35
C ALA A 138 7.91 -14.08 -24.18
N MET A 139 7.51 -13.19 -23.28
CA MET A 139 8.28 -11.99 -22.95
C MET A 139 9.49 -12.32 -22.07
N ALA A 140 10.47 -11.41 -22.01
CA ALA A 140 11.61 -11.54 -21.12
C ALA A 140 11.16 -11.69 -19.67
N GLN A 141 11.63 -12.76 -19.01
CA GLN A 141 11.33 -13.09 -17.62
C GLN A 141 12.51 -12.71 -16.72
N ILE A 142 12.20 -12.32 -15.48
CA ILE A 142 13.17 -12.21 -14.40
C ILE A 142 12.68 -12.97 -13.17
N ASP A 143 13.61 -13.45 -12.36
CA ASP A 143 13.35 -13.98 -11.03
C ASP A 143 13.80 -12.97 -9.97
N GLN A 144 13.04 -12.89 -8.88
CA GLN A 144 13.42 -12.14 -7.69
C GLN A 144 13.11 -12.93 -6.42
N VAL A 145 14.09 -13.03 -5.53
CA VAL A 145 13.91 -13.59 -4.19
C VAL A 145 13.79 -12.42 -3.22
N THR A 146 12.56 -12.03 -2.90
CA THR A 146 12.28 -10.81 -2.13
C THR A 146 11.32 -11.06 -1.00
N ARG A 147 11.38 -10.19 0.02
CA ARG A 147 10.48 -10.24 1.17
C ARG A 147 9.12 -9.64 0.81
N HIS A 148 8.07 -10.35 1.20
CA HIS A 148 6.71 -9.85 1.26
C HIS A 148 6.40 -9.45 2.70
N ILE A 149 5.79 -8.28 2.88
CA ILE A 149 5.41 -7.75 4.20
C ILE A 149 3.90 -7.60 4.19
N CYS A 150 3.21 -8.35 5.05
CA CYS A 150 1.78 -8.24 5.21
C CYS A 150 1.44 -7.19 6.26
N VAL A 151 0.32 -6.51 6.05
CA VAL A 151 -0.24 -5.56 7.03
C VAL A 151 -0.68 -6.25 8.32
N GLU A 152 -0.93 -7.56 8.27
CA GLU A 152 -1.29 -8.42 9.41
C GLU A 152 -0.11 -8.72 10.35
N GLY A 153 1.06 -8.11 10.15
CA GLY A 153 2.19 -8.18 11.07
C GLY A 153 3.19 -9.32 10.81
N TRP A 154 3.07 -10.02 9.69
CA TRP A 154 4.02 -11.07 9.29
C TRP A 154 4.80 -10.71 8.02
N SER A 155 5.94 -11.38 7.81
CA SER A 155 6.69 -11.29 6.55
C SER A 155 7.26 -12.65 6.15
N ALA A 156 7.39 -12.88 4.85
CA ALA A 156 7.95 -14.12 4.29
C ALA A 156 8.81 -13.80 3.07
N ILE A 157 9.82 -14.63 2.81
CA ILE A 157 10.67 -14.52 1.62
C ILE A 157 10.17 -15.53 0.60
N GLY A 158 9.95 -15.08 -0.63
CA GLY A 158 9.52 -15.93 -1.74
C GLY A 158 10.33 -15.65 -3.01
N LYS A 159 10.44 -16.66 -3.87
CA LYS A 159 10.99 -16.52 -5.23
C LYS A 159 9.85 -16.34 -6.22
N TRP A 160 9.78 -15.17 -6.83
CA TRP A 160 8.75 -14.79 -7.78
C TRP A 160 9.40 -14.58 -9.15
N GLY A 161 8.85 -15.23 -10.17
CA GLY A 161 9.32 -15.09 -11.54
C GLY A 161 8.24 -14.53 -12.45
N GLY A 162 8.62 -13.68 -13.39
CA GLY A 162 7.64 -13.00 -14.22
C GLY A 162 8.20 -11.93 -15.15
N VAL A 163 7.30 -11.25 -15.85
CA VAL A 163 7.62 -10.17 -16.78
C VAL A 163 7.85 -8.88 -15.98
N PRO A 164 8.96 -8.15 -16.18
CA PRO A 164 9.11 -6.79 -15.67
C PRO A 164 7.93 -5.93 -16.12
N PHE A 165 7.19 -5.33 -15.18
CA PHE A 165 5.94 -4.66 -15.51
C PHE A 165 6.16 -3.43 -16.39
N SER A 166 7.28 -2.73 -16.21
CA SER A 166 7.72 -1.65 -17.09
C SER A 166 7.90 -2.10 -18.54
N THR A 167 8.40 -3.31 -18.79
CA THR A 167 8.52 -3.90 -20.13
C THR A 167 7.15 -4.18 -20.73
N PHE A 168 6.21 -4.71 -19.93
CA PHE A 168 4.83 -4.92 -20.37
C PHE A 168 4.13 -3.60 -20.71
N LEU A 169 4.21 -2.59 -19.84
CA LEU A 169 3.63 -1.27 -20.09
C LEU A 169 4.16 -0.63 -21.37
N LYS A 170 5.48 -0.72 -21.61
CA LYS A 170 6.09 -0.28 -22.88
C LYS A 170 5.56 -1.08 -24.07
N ARG A 171 5.44 -2.40 -23.93
CA ARG A 171 4.99 -3.31 -25.00
C ARG A 171 3.56 -3.02 -25.45
N VAL A 172 2.66 -2.67 -24.53
CA VAL A 172 1.27 -2.30 -24.84
C VAL A 172 1.12 -0.83 -25.25
N GLY A 173 2.22 -0.07 -25.30
CA GLY A 173 2.20 1.36 -25.61
C GLY A 173 1.42 2.17 -24.59
N ALA A 174 1.62 1.89 -23.30
CA ALA A 174 1.05 2.71 -22.22
C ALA A 174 1.65 4.11 -22.21
N ASP A 175 0.83 5.11 -21.90
CA ASP A 175 1.32 6.44 -21.54
C ASP A 175 2.02 6.36 -20.18
N LEU A 176 3.35 6.33 -20.21
CA LEU A 176 4.19 6.25 -19.02
C LEU A 176 4.27 7.57 -18.22
N THR A 177 3.60 8.63 -18.70
CA THR A 177 3.43 9.90 -17.98
C THR A 177 2.10 9.97 -17.22
N ALA A 178 1.22 8.99 -17.41
CA ALA A 178 -0.02 8.89 -16.68
C ALA A 178 0.23 8.68 -15.18
N LYS A 179 -0.73 9.10 -14.35
CA LYS A 179 -0.58 9.06 -12.88
C LYS A 179 -0.69 7.66 -12.30
N TYR A 180 -1.61 6.85 -12.83
CA TYR A 180 -2.04 5.62 -12.18
C TYR A 180 -2.13 4.42 -13.13
N VAL A 181 -1.91 3.25 -12.54
CA VAL A 181 -2.24 1.96 -13.13
C VAL A 181 -3.21 1.25 -12.18
N GLY A 182 -4.39 0.87 -12.69
CA GLY A 182 -5.42 0.16 -11.93
C GLY A 182 -5.56 -1.30 -12.35
N PHE A 183 -6.05 -2.11 -11.43
CA PHE A 183 -6.19 -3.56 -11.57
C PHE A 183 -7.58 -4.01 -11.15
N LYS A 184 -8.15 -4.97 -11.87
CA LYS A 184 -9.31 -5.75 -11.44
C LYS A 184 -9.00 -7.23 -11.51
N CYS A 185 -9.52 -7.98 -10.55
CA CYS A 185 -9.15 -9.36 -10.31
C CYS A 185 -10.36 -10.29 -10.35
N ALA A 186 -10.10 -11.58 -10.55
CA ALA A 186 -11.12 -12.62 -10.68
C ALA A 186 -11.88 -12.92 -9.38
N ASP A 187 -11.30 -12.50 -8.27
CA ASP A 187 -11.76 -12.64 -6.89
C ASP A 187 -12.37 -11.32 -6.40
N ASP A 188 -12.98 -10.50 -7.28
CA ASP A 188 -13.59 -9.19 -6.97
C ASP A 188 -12.65 -8.15 -6.33
N TYR A 189 -11.36 -8.47 -6.18
CA TYR A 189 -10.37 -7.54 -5.69
C TYR A 189 -10.03 -6.49 -6.75
N TYR A 190 -9.76 -5.28 -6.29
CA TYR A 190 -9.28 -4.19 -7.14
C TYR A 190 -8.34 -3.30 -6.34
N THR A 191 -7.34 -2.74 -7.02
CA THR A 191 -6.44 -1.76 -6.42
C THR A 191 -5.77 -0.96 -7.54
N SER A 192 -5.00 0.06 -7.15
CA SER A 192 -4.23 0.88 -8.09
C SER A 192 -2.90 1.30 -7.48
N ILE A 193 -1.94 1.65 -8.34
CA ILE A 193 -0.62 2.15 -7.96
C ILE A 193 -0.26 3.37 -8.79
N ASP A 194 0.71 4.14 -8.31
CA ASP A 194 1.34 5.21 -9.08
C ASP A 194 2.24 4.64 -10.18
N MET A 195 2.38 5.38 -11.27
CA MET A 195 3.23 4.98 -12.40
C MET A 195 4.71 4.74 -12.01
N PRO A 196 5.35 5.54 -11.14
CA PRO A 196 6.70 5.22 -10.63
C PRO A 196 6.80 3.84 -9.98
N THR A 197 5.85 3.44 -9.13
CA THR A 197 5.80 2.07 -8.59
C THR A 197 5.62 1.04 -9.71
N ALA A 198 4.75 1.31 -10.70
CA ALA A 198 4.52 0.42 -11.82
C ALA A 198 5.79 0.21 -12.68
N LEU A 199 6.60 1.25 -12.82
CA LEU A 199 7.84 1.25 -13.59
C LEU A 199 9.06 0.73 -12.81
N HIS A 200 8.93 0.55 -11.49
CA HIS A 200 10.03 0.13 -10.63
C HIS A 200 10.65 -1.20 -11.11
N PRO A 201 12.00 -1.36 -11.12
CA PRO A 201 12.66 -2.53 -11.71
C PRO A 201 12.27 -3.89 -11.10
N GLN A 202 11.81 -3.92 -9.85
CA GLN A 202 11.33 -5.13 -9.18
C GLN A 202 9.80 -5.28 -9.16
N THR A 203 9.06 -4.42 -9.86
CA THR A 203 7.62 -4.63 -10.08
C THR A 203 7.45 -5.57 -11.26
N ILE A 204 6.88 -6.76 -11.02
CA ILE A 204 6.71 -7.80 -12.05
C ILE A 204 5.26 -8.29 -12.11
N LEU A 205 4.82 -8.68 -13.31
CA LEU A 205 3.71 -9.59 -13.49
C LEU A 205 4.23 -11.00 -13.23
N ALA A 206 4.08 -11.47 -12.00
CA ALA A 206 4.53 -12.78 -11.58
C ALA A 206 3.65 -13.87 -12.20
N LEU A 207 4.30 -14.81 -12.90
CA LEU A 207 3.70 -15.98 -13.56
C LEU A 207 4.19 -17.30 -12.94
N THR A 208 5.27 -17.24 -12.17
CA THR A 208 5.86 -18.39 -11.48
C THR A 208 6.16 -18.08 -10.01
N TYR A 209 6.13 -19.14 -9.20
CA TYR A 209 6.58 -19.14 -7.82
C TYR A 209 7.52 -20.32 -7.59
N ASP A 210 8.69 -20.07 -7.03
CA ASP A 210 9.71 -21.08 -6.74
C ASP A 210 10.06 -21.96 -7.96
N GLY A 211 10.18 -21.33 -9.14
CA GLY A 211 10.51 -21.99 -10.41
C GLY A 211 9.39 -22.80 -11.05
N ARG A 212 8.18 -22.81 -10.47
CA ARG A 212 7.01 -23.52 -11.00
C ARG A 212 5.91 -22.54 -11.39
N THR A 213 4.95 -22.98 -12.20
CA THR A 213 3.73 -22.21 -12.48
C THR A 213 3.14 -21.68 -11.16
N LEU A 214 2.75 -20.40 -11.16
CA LEU A 214 2.14 -19.76 -9.99
C LEU A 214 0.92 -20.58 -9.53
N PRO A 215 0.86 -21.06 -8.28
CA PRO A 215 -0.29 -21.80 -7.83
C PRO A 215 -1.49 -20.85 -7.56
N PRO A 216 -2.75 -21.34 -7.62
CA PRO A 216 -3.95 -20.51 -7.41
C PRO A 216 -3.92 -19.70 -6.12
N GLU A 217 -3.45 -20.27 -5.01
CA GLU A 217 -3.35 -19.63 -3.69
C GLU A 217 -2.48 -18.36 -3.71
N TYR A 218 -1.55 -18.28 -4.67
CA TYR A 218 -0.64 -17.16 -4.88
C TYR A 218 -1.04 -16.28 -6.06
N GLY A 219 -2.18 -16.56 -6.69
CA GLY A 219 -2.82 -15.67 -7.65
C GLY A 219 -2.77 -16.13 -9.11
N PHE A 220 -2.75 -17.43 -9.38
CA PHE A 220 -2.85 -17.92 -10.77
C PHE A 220 -4.03 -17.24 -11.52
N PRO A 221 -3.85 -16.77 -12.76
CA PRO A 221 -2.68 -17.01 -13.61
C PRO A 221 -1.59 -15.95 -13.51
N MET A 222 -1.87 -14.82 -12.86
CA MET A 222 -0.85 -13.81 -12.59
C MET A 222 -1.15 -12.99 -11.33
N LYS A 223 -0.07 -12.58 -10.68
CA LYS A 223 -0.07 -11.63 -9.57
C LYS A 223 0.85 -10.47 -9.90
N LEU A 224 0.50 -9.26 -9.48
CA LEU A 224 1.48 -8.18 -9.46
C LEU A 224 2.33 -8.31 -8.20
N ARG A 225 3.64 -8.43 -8.37
CA ARG A 225 4.59 -8.53 -7.27
C ARG A 225 5.43 -7.25 -7.19
N MET A 226 5.36 -6.58 -6.05
CA MET A 226 6.03 -5.31 -5.75
C MET A 226 6.68 -5.38 -4.36
N PRO A 227 7.99 -5.61 -4.24
CA PRO A 227 8.66 -5.74 -2.95
C PRO A 227 8.78 -4.43 -2.17
N THR A 228 8.56 -3.28 -2.82
CA THR A 228 8.52 -1.95 -2.20
C THR A 228 7.18 -1.64 -1.52
N LYS A 229 6.17 -2.52 -1.70
CA LYS A 229 4.79 -2.30 -1.21
C LYS A 229 4.33 -3.39 -0.26
N LEU A 230 3.39 -3.04 0.61
CA LEU A 230 2.69 -3.96 1.50
C LEU A 230 1.84 -4.96 0.72
N GLY A 231 1.53 -6.07 1.39
CA GLY A 231 0.93 -7.24 0.74
C GLY A 231 -0.40 -6.97 0.05
N TYR A 232 -1.25 -6.11 0.62
CA TYR A 232 -2.54 -5.78 0.01
C TYR A 232 -2.39 -5.02 -1.32
N LYS A 233 -1.30 -4.29 -1.53
CA LYS A 233 -1.03 -3.64 -2.82
C LYS A 233 -0.65 -4.62 -3.92
N ASN A 234 -0.42 -5.90 -3.64
CA ASN A 234 0.04 -6.91 -4.60
C ASN A 234 -1.15 -7.78 -5.11
N PRO A 235 -1.99 -7.29 -6.04
CA PRO A 235 -3.21 -7.98 -6.48
C PRO A 235 -2.92 -9.34 -7.10
N LYS A 236 -3.78 -10.31 -6.78
CA LYS A 236 -3.76 -11.69 -7.29
C LYS A 236 -4.83 -11.86 -8.36
N HIS A 237 -4.75 -12.92 -9.17
CA HIS A 237 -5.80 -13.28 -10.14
C HIS A 237 -6.17 -12.14 -11.11
N ILE A 238 -5.19 -11.36 -11.57
CA ILE A 238 -5.46 -10.15 -12.37
C ILE A 238 -6.12 -10.51 -13.69
N GLN A 239 -7.26 -9.86 -13.97
CA GLN A 239 -8.01 -10.00 -15.22
C GLN A 239 -7.99 -8.73 -16.07
N ALA A 240 -7.81 -7.56 -15.46
CA ALA A 240 -7.77 -6.29 -16.17
C ALA A 240 -6.69 -5.35 -15.62
N ILE A 241 -6.03 -4.65 -16.53
CA ILE A 241 -5.07 -3.57 -16.25
C ILE A 241 -5.51 -2.33 -17.04
N PHE A 242 -5.55 -1.18 -16.40
CA PHE A 242 -5.88 0.07 -17.07
C PHE A 242 -4.99 1.23 -16.63
N VAL A 243 -4.61 2.08 -17.59
CA VAL A 243 -3.76 3.27 -17.34
C VAL A 243 -4.63 4.51 -17.37
N THR A 244 -4.51 5.38 -16.35
CA THR A 244 -5.41 6.53 -16.19
C THR A 244 -4.79 7.68 -15.38
N ASN A 245 -5.33 8.88 -15.57
CA ASN A 245 -5.03 10.06 -14.75
C ASN A 245 -6.08 10.32 -13.66
N THR A 246 -7.17 9.57 -13.66
CA THR A 246 -8.21 9.62 -12.61
C THR A 246 -7.88 8.63 -11.52
N TYR A 247 -7.91 9.08 -10.26
CA TYR A 247 -7.66 8.23 -9.09
C TYR A 247 -8.62 7.03 -9.06
N PRO A 248 -8.14 5.78 -9.20
CA PRO A 248 -9.04 4.62 -9.33
C PRO A 248 -9.58 4.08 -8.00
N GLY A 249 -9.02 4.49 -6.86
CA GLY A 249 -9.29 3.86 -5.56
C GLY A 249 -8.67 2.48 -5.42
N GLY A 250 -9.18 1.70 -4.46
CA GLY A 250 -8.77 0.33 -4.22
C GLY A 250 -9.53 -0.28 -3.04
N TYR A 251 -9.66 -1.60 -3.04
CA TYR A 251 -10.53 -2.32 -2.12
C TYR A 251 -10.26 -1.99 -0.65
N TRP A 252 -9.00 -2.06 -0.20
CA TRP A 252 -8.65 -1.74 1.19
C TRP A 252 -8.61 -0.24 1.45
N GLU A 253 -8.26 0.55 0.43
CA GLU A 253 -8.25 2.01 0.53
C GLU A 253 -9.64 2.58 0.77
N ASP A 254 -10.65 1.98 0.15
CA ASP A 254 -12.06 2.30 0.35
C ASP A 254 -12.54 1.88 1.76
N GLN A 255 -11.77 1.04 2.46
CA GLN A 255 -11.94 0.66 3.86
C GLN A 255 -11.02 1.44 4.82
N GLY A 256 -10.39 2.53 4.34
CA GLY A 256 -9.58 3.43 5.16
C GLY A 256 -8.08 3.15 5.20
N TYR A 257 -7.59 2.16 4.44
CA TYR A 257 -6.15 1.90 4.35
C TYR A 257 -5.45 3.00 3.53
N ASN A 258 -4.18 3.22 3.81
CA ASN A 258 -3.34 4.11 3.01
C ASN A 258 -3.25 3.65 1.56
N TRP A 259 -3.36 4.57 0.60
CA TRP A 259 -3.28 4.19 -0.81
C TRP A 259 -1.85 3.88 -1.25
N PHE A 260 -0.86 4.61 -0.74
CA PHE A 260 0.51 4.45 -1.22
C PHE A 260 1.15 3.14 -0.74
N GLY A 261 0.86 2.73 0.50
CA GLY A 261 1.06 1.36 0.98
C GLY A 261 2.50 0.84 0.95
N GLY A 262 3.48 1.65 1.34
CA GLY A 262 4.91 1.27 1.42
C GLY A 262 5.83 2.16 0.57
N SER A 263 7.12 2.18 0.89
CA SER A 263 8.16 3.03 0.27
C SER A 263 9.47 2.27 0.08
#